data_AF-A0A358V084-F1
#
_entry.id   AF-A0A358V084-F1
#
_cell.length_a   1.000
_cell.length_b   1.000
_cell.length_c   1.000
_cell.angle_alpha   90.00
_cell.angle_beta   90.00
_cell.angle_gamma   90.00
#
_symmetry.space_group_name_H-M   'P 1'
#
loop_
_entity.id
_entity.type
_entity.pdbx_description
1 polymer ?
#
loop_
_entity_poly.entity_id
_entity_poly.type
_entity_poly.pdbx_seq_one_letter_code
_entity_poly.pdbx_strand_id
1 'polypeptide(L)'
;MYKQLKNKLSIAHLILLGIYPVIITAGTFSAILLRWKYPSLLLLTVIICTWSADSGAYFYGMKFGKHFMIPTISPSKTWEGAVGGFVAPIIAALILGLFSKNFTFSICTGIVAGTFGQLGDIVESKIKRIVEIKDSGSLIPGHGGMLD
;
A
#
# COMPACT_ATOMS: atom_id res chain seq x y z
N MET A 1 33.78 3.83 -3.95
CA MET A 1 32.80 4.25 -2.92
C MET A 1 31.96 5.46 -3.35
N TYR A 2 32.56 6.63 -3.63
CA TYR A 2 31.83 7.87 -3.99
C TYR A 2 30.92 7.75 -5.23
N LYS A 3 31.38 7.06 -6.29
CA LYS A 3 30.62 6.83 -7.52
C LYS A 3 29.38 5.94 -7.31
N GLN A 4 29.44 4.99 -6.37
CA GLN A 4 28.30 4.13 -6.01
C GLN A 4 27.26 4.89 -5.18
N LEU A 5 27.69 5.76 -4.27
CA LEU A 5 26.80 6.62 -3.49
C LEU A 5 26.03 7.59 -4.40
N LYS A 6 26.73 8.23 -5.34
CA LYS A 6 26.14 9.15 -6.32
C LYS A 6 25.11 8.46 -7.23
N ASN A 7 25.34 7.20 -7.60
CA ASN A 7 24.41 6.42 -8.42
C ASN A 7 23.14 6.04 -7.65
N LYS A 8 23.27 5.61 -6.39
CA LYS A 8 22.11 5.34 -5.51
C LYS A 8 21.25 6.61 -5.31
N LEU A 9 21.92 7.74 -5.06
CA LEU A 9 21.25 9.03 -4.90
C LEU A 9 20.51 9.43 -6.19
N SER A 10 21.14 9.29 -7.36
CA SER A 10 20.52 9.64 -8.64
C SER A 10 19.27 8.80 -8.94
N ILE A 11 19.27 7.51 -8.60
CA ILE A 11 18.13 6.62 -8.80
C ILE A 11 16.99 7.00 -7.84
N ALA A 12 17.30 7.28 -6.57
CA ALA A 12 16.30 7.73 -5.61
C ALA A 12 15.65 9.05 -6.02
N HIS A 13 16.43 10.01 -6.51
CA HIS A 13 15.90 11.28 -7.03
C HIS A 13 15.00 11.07 -8.24
N LEU A 14 15.36 10.17 -9.17
CA LEU A 14 14.54 9.85 -10.33
C LEU A 14 13.18 9.23 -9.93
N ILE A 15 13.19 8.36 -8.91
CA ILE A 15 11.96 7.73 -8.40
C ILE A 15 11.09 8.75 -7.64
N LEU A 16 11.69 9.54 -6.74
CA LEU A 16 11.00 10.50 -5.89
C LEU A 16 10.44 11.71 -6.65
N LEU A 17 11.18 12.24 -7.63
CA LEU A 17 10.77 13.42 -8.40
C LEU A 17 10.00 13.06 -9.68
N GLY A 18 10.19 11.84 -10.21
CA GLY A 18 9.55 11.41 -11.46
C GLY A 18 8.34 10.52 -11.25
N ILE A 19 8.53 9.33 -10.67
CA ILE A 19 7.51 8.27 -10.64
C ILE A 19 6.46 8.54 -9.56
N TYR A 20 6.90 8.99 -8.39
CA TYR A 20 6.05 9.10 -7.21
C TYR A 20 4.92 10.15 -7.34
N PRO A 21 5.17 11.38 -7.86
CA PRO A 21 4.11 12.36 -8.08
C PRO A 21 3.08 11.89 -9.11
N VAL A 22 3.51 11.12 -10.12
CA VAL A 22 2.63 10.55 -11.14
C VAL A 22 1.69 9.50 -10.54
N ILE A 23 2.19 8.66 -9.63
CA ILE A 23 1.36 7.68 -8.92
C ILE A 23 0.31 8.37 -8.04
N ILE A 24 0.72 9.40 -7.26
CA ILE A 24 -0.21 10.15 -6.39
C ILE A 24 -1.27 10.89 -7.21
N THR A 25 -0.86 11.56 -8.29
CA THR A 25 -1.80 12.30 -9.15
C THR A 25 -2.73 11.36 -9.92
N ALA A 26 -2.25 10.22 -10.42
CA ALA A 26 -3.12 9.21 -11.03
C ALA A 26 -4.08 8.58 -10.01
N GLY A 27 -3.63 8.32 -8.78
CA GLY A 27 -4.46 7.81 -7.69
C GLY A 27 -5.57 8.78 -7.29
N THR A 28 -5.22 10.04 -7.05
CA THR A 28 -6.21 11.09 -6.70
C THR A 28 -7.16 11.41 -7.85
N PHE A 29 -6.67 11.47 -9.09
CA PHE A 29 -7.49 11.66 -10.27
C PHE A 29 -8.47 10.49 -10.49
N SER A 30 -8.01 9.24 -10.33
CA SER A 30 -8.89 8.08 -10.41
C SER A 30 -9.94 8.08 -9.30
N ALA A 31 -9.61 8.49 -8.06
CA ALA A 31 -10.57 8.66 -6.99
C ALA A 31 -11.63 9.73 -7.30
N ILE A 32 -11.24 10.85 -7.92
CA ILE A 32 -12.17 11.89 -8.39
C ILE A 32 -13.08 11.34 -9.49
N LEU A 33 -12.52 10.65 -10.50
CA LEU A 33 -13.33 10.02 -11.56
C LEU A 33 -14.30 8.98 -10.99
N LEU A 34 -13.86 8.19 -10.02
CA LEU A 34 -14.71 7.23 -9.33
C LEU A 34 -15.83 7.95 -8.57
N ARG A 35 -15.56 9.08 -7.90
CA ARG A 35 -16.59 9.90 -7.25
C ARG A 35 -17.64 10.42 -8.22
N TRP A 36 -17.22 10.87 -9.39
CA TRP A 36 -18.11 11.44 -10.39
C TRP A 36 -18.95 10.38 -11.11
N LYS A 37 -18.42 9.18 -11.28
CA LYS A 37 -19.06 8.11 -12.06
C LYS A 37 -19.84 7.10 -11.21
N TYR A 38 -19.48 6.94 -9.94
CA TYR A 38 -20.00 5.86 -9.09
C TYR A 38 -20.60 6.39 -7.77
N PRO A 39 -21.62 5.70 -7.24
CA PRO A 39 -22.20 6.03 -5.94
C PRO A 39 -21.17 5.98 -4.81
N SER A 40 -21.37 6.78 -3.76
CA SER A 40 -20.48 6.94 -2.61
C SER A 40 -20.00 5.63 -1.98
N LEU A 41 -20.83 4.58 -2.02
CA LEU A 41 -20.53 3.25 -1.51
C LEU A 41 -19.33 2.57 -2.20
N LEU A 42 -19.08 2.85 -3.48
CA LEU A 42 -17.96 2.27 -4.22
C LEU A 42 -16.62 2.89 -3.83
N LEU A 43 -16.59 4.18 -3.50
CA LEU A 43 -15.40 4.80 -2.90
C LEU A 43 -15.10 4.26 -1.52
N LEU A 44 -16.15 4.09 -0.70
CA LEU A 44 -16.03 3.46 0.61
C LEU A 44 -15.44 2.05 0.48
N THR A 45 -15.80 1.33 -0.58
CA THR A 45 -15.24 -0.01 -0.86
C THR A 45 -13.74 0.04 -1.07
N VAL A 46 -13.23 1.01 -1.83
CA VAL A 46 -11.77 1.18 -2.03
C VAL A 46 -11.08 1.41 -0.68
N ILE A 47 -11.57 2.38 0.11
CA ILE A 47 -10.97 2.73 1.40
C ILE A 47 -10.98 1.54 2.36
N ILE A 48 -12.12 0.87 2.51
CA ILE A 48 -12.24 -0.28 3.42
C ILE A 48 -11.35 -1.43 2.95
N CYS A 49 -11.26 -1.69 1.64
CA CYS A 49 -10.36 -2.73 1.13
C CYS A 49 -8.90 -2.40 1.47
N THR A 50 -8.44 -1.18 1.23
CA THR A 50 -7.06 -0.79 1.54
C THR A 50 -6.77 -0.93 3.04
N TRP A 51 -7.63 -0.39 3.91
CA TRP A 51 -7.44 -0.52 5.36
C TRP A 51 -7.52 -1.97 5.86
N SER A 52 -8.37 -2.78 5.23
CA SER A 52 -8.48 -4.21 5.53
C SER A 52 -7.21 -4.96 5.11
N ALA A 53 -6.56 -4.56 4.02
CA ALA A 53 -5.28 -5.13 3.60
C ALA A 53 -4.19 -4.87 4.66
N ASP A 54 -4.03 -3.63 5.10
CA ASP A 54 -3.01 -3.28 6.10
C ASP A 54 -3.29 -3.94 7.44
N SER A 55 -4.55 -3.91 7.89
CA SER A 55 -4.99 -4.56 9.12
C SER A 55 -4.80 -6.08 9.04
N GLY A 56 -5.18 -6.69 7.93
CA GLY A 56 -5.03 -8.13 7.69
C GLY A 56 -3.57 -8.55 7.71
N ALA A 57 -2.70 -7.77 7.06
CA ALA A 57 -1.26 -8.01 7.08
C ALA A 57 -0.68 -7.90 8.49
N TYR A 58 -1.09 -6.87 9.24
CA TYR A 58 -0.64 -6.64 10.60
C TYR A 58 -1.09 -7.74 11.56
N PHE A 59 -2.40 -8.03 11.65
CA PHE A 59 -2.92 -8.99 12.62
C PHE A 59 -2.50 -10.42 12.30
N TYR A 60 -2.52 -10.81 11.03
CA TYR A 60 -2.11 -12.16 10.65
C TYR A 60 -0.59 -12.33 10.77
N GLY A 61 0.19 -11.31 10.39
CA GLY A 61 1.63 -11.27 10.56
C GLY A 61 2.06 -11.29 12.02
N MET A 62 1.36 -10.58 12.90
CA MET A 62 1.64 -10.57 14.35
C MET A 62 1.34 -11.93 15.00
N LYS A 63 0.25 -12.60 14.60
CA LYS A 63 -0.19 -13.86 15.22
C LYS A 63 0.52 -15.10 14.67
N PHE A 64 0.82 -15.11 13.37
CA PHE A 64 1.34 -16.29 12.67
C PHE A 64 2.69 -16.05 11.98
N GLY A 65 3.22 -14.83 12.00
CA GLY A 65 4.46 -14.48 11.32
C GLY A 65 5.65 -15.27 11.85
N LYS A 66 6.23 -16.10 10.98
CA LYS A 66 7.44 -16.88 11.26
C LYS A 66 8.49 -16.66 10.19
N HIS A 67 8.07 -16.46 8.94
CA HIS A 67 8.97 -16.34 7.81
C HIS A 67 9.03 -14.90 7.33
N PHE A 68 10.13 -14.23 7.63
CA PHE A 68 10.38 -12.88 7.14
C PHE A 68 10.55 -12.87 5.62
N MET A 69 9.88 -11.93 4.96
CA MET A 69 9.89 -11.82 3.51
C MET A 69 11.16 -11.11 3.02
N ILE A 70 11.45 -9.92 3.56
CA ILE A 70 12.60 -9.11 3.13
C ILE A 70 13.25 -8.42 4.34
N PRO A 71 14.06 -9.15 5.14
CA PRO A 71 14.63 -8.64 6.39
C PRO A 71 15.49 -7.38 6.22
N THR A 72 16.15 -7.25 5.06
CA THR A 72 17.03 -6.12 4.74
C THR A 72 16.29 -4.81 4.45
N ILE A 73 15.01 -4.89 4.04
CA ILE A 73 14.21 -3.72 3.67
C ILE A 73 13.20 -3.41 4.79
N SER A 74 12.44 -4.42 5.20
CA SER A 74 11.43 -4.32 6.24
C SER A 74 11.51 -5.54 7.17
N PRO A 75 12.06 -5.38 8.39
CA PRO A 75 12.26 -6.49 9.32
C PRO A 75 10.96 -7.03 9.92
N SER A 76 9.83 -6.32 9.78
CA SER A 76 8.53 -6.72 10.32
C SER A 76 7.63 -7.43 9.30
N LYS A 77 7.96 -7.43 8.00
CA LYS A 77 7.13 -8.06 6.97
C LYS A 77 7.37 -9.57 6.89
N THR A 78 6.29 -10.33 7.02
CA THR A 78 6.29 -11.80 6.95
C THR A 78 5.45 -12.31 5.77
N TRP A 79 5.77 -13.50 5.27
CA TRP A 79 4.98 -14.16 4.23
C TRP A 79 3.57 -14.47 4.73
N GLU A 80 3.43 -14.85 6.01
CA GLU A 80 2.12 -15.07 6.61
C GLU A 80 1.31 -13.77 6.65
N GLY A 81 1.93 -12.66 7.06
CA GLY A 81 1.31 -11.34 6.99
C GLY A 81 0.85 -11.00 5.57
N ALA A 82 1.67 -11.27 4.55
CA ALA A 82 1.28 -11.03 3.16
C ALA A 82 0.06 -11.81 2.70
N VAL A 83 -0.09 -13.06 3.16
CA VAL A 83 -1.32 -13.85 2.95
C VAL A 83 -2.52 -13.19 3.62
N GLY A 84 -2.36 -12.76 4.87
CA GLY A 84 -3.41 -12.02 5.60
C GLY A 84 -3.82 -10.73 4.89
N GLY A 85 -2.85 -9.95 4.41
CA GLY A 85 -3.08 -8.71 3.66
C GLY A 85 -3.67 -8.92 2.27
N PHE A 86 -3.56 -10.12 1.70
CA PHE A 86 -4.21 -10.46 0.42
C PHE A 86 -5.65 -10.94 0.63
N VAL A 87 -5.88 -11.77 1.65
CA VAL A 87 -7.19 -12.39 1.91
C VAL A 87 -8.17 -11.43 2.58
N ALA A 88 -7.73 -10.63 3.55
CA ALA A 88 -8.59 -9.69 4.27
C ALA A 88 -9.37 -8.70 3.37
N PRO A 89 -8.75 -8.01 2.38
CA PRO A 89 -9.47 -7.09 1.50
C PRO A 89 -10.44 -7.81 0.56
N ILE A 90 -10.19 -9.07 0.20
CA ILE A 90 -11.12 -9.88 -0.59
C ILE A 90 -12.38 -10.20 0.23
N ILE A 91 -12.22 -10.57 1.51
CA ILE A 91 -13.35 -10.80 2.41
C ILE A 91 -14.16 -9.50 2.60
N ALA A 92 -13.48 -8.38 2.84
CA ALA A 92 -14.13 -7.07 2.96
C ALA A 92 -14.90 -6.70 1.67
N ALA A 93 -14.28 -6.92 0.51
CA ALA A 93 -14.91 -6.71 -0.79
C ALA A 93 -16.15 -7.59 -1.02
N LEU A 94 -16.12 -8.86 -0.60
CA LEU A 94 -17.26 -9.77 -0.69
C LEU A 94 -18.44 -9.26 0.15
N ILE A 95 -18.19 -8.84 1.39
CA ILE A 95 -19.22 -8.30 2.29
C ILE A 95 -19.82 -7.02 1.71
N LEU A 96 -18.97 -6.08 1.29
CA LEU A 96 -19.43 -4.82 0.71
C LEU A 96 -20.13 -5.00 -0.64
N GLY A 97 -19.72 -6.02 -1.40
CA GLY A 97 -20.36 -6.43 -2.64
C GLY A 97 -21.84 -6.80 -2.47
N LEU A 98 -22.24 -7.30 -1.30
CA LEU A 98 -23.66 -7.61 -1.01
C LEU A 98 -24.54 -6.36 -0.92
N PHE A 99 -23.95 -5.23 -0.51
CA PHE A 99 -24.64 -3.94 -0.38
C PHE A 99 -24.44 -3.05 -1.62
N SER A 100 -23.47 -3.37 -2.46
CA SER A 100 -23.16 -2.68 -3.69
C SER A 100 -23.98 -3.24 -4.85
N LYS A 101 -24.47 -2.36 -5.74
CA LYS A 101 -25.08 -2.78 -7.01
C LYS A 101 -24.07 -3.38 -8.00
N ASN A 102 -22.77 -3.28 -7.71
CA ASN A 102 -21.71 -3.75 -8.60
C ASN A 102 -20.72 -4.65 -7.84
N PHE A 103 -21.09 -5.93 -7.75
CA PHE A 103 -20.31 -6.96 -7.06
C PHE A 103 -18.94 -7.20 -7.69
N THR A 104 -18.87 -7.19 -9.03
CA THR A 104 -17.62 -7.37 -9.78
C THR A 104 -16.61 -6.30 -9.44
N PHE A 105 -17.02 -5.04 -9.40
CA PHE A 105 -16.14 -3.93 -9.02
C PHE A 105 -15.59 -4.12 -7.60
N SER A 106 -16.43 -4.52 -6.65
CA SER A 106 -16.01 -4.74 -5.27
C SER A 106 -14.92 -5.81 -5.18
N ILE A 107 -15.12 -6.99 -5.80
CA ILE A 107 -14.12 -8.07 -5.81
C ILE A 107 -12.82 -7.62 -6.48
N CYS A 108 -12.89 -6.99 -7.65
CA CYS A 108 -11.71 -6.47 -8.34
C CYS A 108 -10.93 -5.50 -7.44
N THR A 109 -11.64 -4.65 -6.70
CA THR A 109 -11.04 -3.71 -5.75
C THR A 109 -10.30 -4.46 -4.62
N GLY A 110 -10.91 -5.50 -4.05
CA GLY A 110 -10.27 -6.30 -3.00
C GLY A 110 -8.98 -6.99 -3.47
N ILE A 111 -8.99 -7.57 -4.68
CA ILE A 111 -7.81 -8.22 -5.28
C ILE A 111 -6.71 -7.19 -5.57
N VAL A 112 -7.08 -6.04 -6.15
CA VAL A 112 -6.12 -4.97 -6.46
C VAL A 112 -5.53 -4.40 -5.18
N ALA A 113 -6.34 -4.10 -4.16
CA ALA A 113 -5.85 -3.59 -2.87
C ALA A 113 -4.91 -4.59 -2.19
N GLY A 114 -5.30 -5.87 -2.16
CA GLY A 114 -4.49 -6.92 -1.53
C GLY A 114 -3.16 -7.21 -2.24
N THR A 115 -3.04 -6.90 -3.53
CA THR A 115 -1.80 -7.11 -4.31
C THR A 115 -0.97 -5.85 -4.41
N PHE A 116 -1.53 -4.78 -4.97
CA PHE A 116 -0.82 -3.53 -5.22
C PHE A 116 -0.56 -2.73 -3.94
N GLY A 117 -1.40 -2.85 -2.91
CA GLY A 117 -1.14 -2.23 -1.61
C GLY A 117 0.17 -2.75 -1.01
N GLN A 118 0.34 -4.06 -0.97
CA GLN A 118 1.56 -4.68 -0.44
C GLN A 118 2.80 -4.38 -1.29
N LEU A 119 2.66 -4.40 -2.62
CA LEU A 119 3.75 -4.04 -3.53
C LEU A 119 4.17 -2.57 -3.35
N GLY A 120 3.20 -1.67 -3.23
CA GLY A 120 3.42 -0.25 -2.97
C GLY A 120 4.21 -0.04 -1.68
N ASP A 121 3.77 -0.65 -0.58
CA ASP A 121 4.42 -0.56 0.72
C ASP A 121 5.86 -1.16 0.69
N ILE A 122 6.12 -2.22 -0.09
CA ILE A 122 7.49 -2.74 -0.29
C ILE A 122 8.36 -1.75 -1.07
N VAL A 123 7.83 -1.15 -2.15
CA VAL A 123 8.55 -0.17 -2.96
C VAL A 123 8.89 1.05 -2.13
N GLU A 124 7.94 1.56 -1.36
CA GLU A 124 8.12 2.70 -0.47
C GLU A 124 9.16 2.39 0.61
N SER A 125 9.03 1.25 1.29
CA SER A 125 10.03 0.77 2.26
C SER A 125 11.43 0.71 1.65
N LYS A 126 11.56 0.26 0.40
CA LYS A 126 12.85 0.20 -0.30
C LYS A 126 13.41 1.58 -0.62
N ILE A 127 12.58 2.52 -1.06
CA ILE A 127 12.99 3.90 -1.31
C ILE A 127 13.55 4.53 -0.03
N LYS A 128 12.84 4.37 1.10
CA LYS A 128 13.29 4.85 2.42
C LYS A 128 14.70 4.33 2.75
N ARG A 129 14.99 3.06 2.48
CA ARG A 129 16.33 2.48 2.66
C ARG A 129 17.40 3.00 1.69
N ILE A 130 17.04 3.33 0.45
CA ILE A 130 18.01 3.88 -0.52
C ILE A 130 18.46 5.28 -0.10
N VAL A 131 17.55 6.09 0.46
CA VAL A 131 17.86 7.43 0.96
C VAL A 131 18.27 7.45 2.44
N GLU A 132 18.48 6.28 3.03
CA GLU A 132 18.95 6.10 4.42
C GLU A 132 18.02 6.70 5.49
N ILE A 133 16.72 6.83 5.19
CA ILE A 133 15.68 7.22 6.16
C ILE A 133 14.82 6.03 6.56
N LYS A 134 14.13 6.15 7.71
CA LYS A 134 13.17 5.14 8.16
C LYS A 134 11.73 5.56 7.93
N ASP A 135 11.40 6.79 8.28
CA ASP A 135 10.06 7.37 8.17
C ASP A 135 10.10 8.52 7.15
N SER A 136 9.02 8.71 6.39
CA SER A 136 8.97 9.72 5.33
C SER A 136 8.88 11.16 5.87
N GLY A 137 8.59 11.31 7.16
CA GLY A 137 8.55 12.58 7.89
C GLY A 137 8.05 12.39 9.32
N SER A 138 7.76 13.50 10.01
CA SER A 138 7.22 13.52 11.38
C SER A 138 5.91 14.30 11.46
N LEU A 139 5.15 14.31 10.36
CA LEU A 139 3.99 15.19 10.17
C LEU A 139 2.80 14.74 11.04
N ILE A 140 2.67 13.44 11.27
CA ILE A 140 1.64 12.87 12.15
C ILE A 140 2.32 12.28 13.41
N PRO A 141 2.08 12.86 14.59
CA PRO A 141 2.66 12.37 15.84
C PRO A 141 2.34 10.88 16.05
N GLY A 142 3.37 10.04 16.03
CA GLY A 142 3.25 8.59 16.24
C GLY A 142 2.87 7.74 15.02
N HIS A 143 2.66 8.32 13.83
CA HIS A 143 2.34 7.58 12.59
C HIS A 143 3.40 7.72 11.48
N GLY A 144 4.30 8.70 11.58
CA GLY A 144 5.32 8.96 10.56
C GLY A 144 4.96 10.16 9.67
N GLY A 145 5.32 10.07 8.39
CA GLY A 145 5.04 11.11 7.41
C GLY A 145 3.75 10.85 6.63
N MET A 146 3.31 11.84 5.87
CA MET A 146 2.08 11.77 5.06
C MET A 146 2.16 10.76 3.90
N LEU A 147 3.35 10.25 3.60
CA LEU A 147 3.57 9.25 2.55
C LEU A 147 3.51 7.82 3.09
N ASP A 148 3.70 7.63 4.40
CA ASP A 148 3.55 6.35 5.09
C ASP A 148 2.05 6.04 5.28
#